data_AF-A0A2P6PPN3-F1
#
_entry.id   AF-A0A2P6PPN3-F1
#
_cell.length_a   1.000
_cell.length_b   1.000
_cell.length_c   1.000
_cell.angle_alpha   90.00
_cell.angle_beta   90.00
_cell.angle_gamma   90.00
#
_symmetry.space_group_name_H-M   'P 1'
#
loop_
_entity.id
_entity.type
_entity.pdbx_description
1 polymer ?
#
loop_
_entity_poly.entity_id
_entity_poly.type
_entity_poly.pdbx_seq_one_letter_code
_entity_poly.pdbx_strand_id
1 'polypeptide(L)'
;MTKLVPNKRILWAMKALLLGVVILVRKDYRQNLHPYVLTALSLSHLYLGLEIGFALSVVLPQAMFGFELEPHFNEPYFSTSLQDFWGRRWNLVVSNTLRPLVHHPVRRISTGKGGAIFELTVTAKPSRTQILLVIFAFTISGFMHELFFYYVTRARPTGEMMCFFLLQGVCLEIELEVKKALAHRVRFHPLVSGLLTLVFLIVTTDWLFFPHVIRTGADAKSLGECAIMVDFVKTNGSLLYYWQKN
;
A
#
# COMPACT_ATOMS: atom_id res chain seq x y z
N MET A 1 1.28 8.58 -33.63
CA MET A 1 0.46 7.71 -32.76
C MET A 1 0.05 8.53 -31.53
N THR A 2 -1.13 9.13 -31.58
CA THR A 2 -1.75 9.83 -30.45
C THR A 2 -2.04 8.80 -29.36
N LYS A 3 -1.36 8.89 -28.21
CA LYS A 3 -1.72 8.09 -27.03
C LYS A 3 -3.17 8.41 -26.68
N LEU A 4 -4.07 7.46 -26.87
CA LEU A 4 -5.41 7.49 -26.30
C LEU A 4 -5.24 7.56 -24.78
N VAL A 5 -5.25 8.77 -24.22
CA VAL A 5 -5.34 8.96 -22.77
C VAL A 5 -6.77 8.55 -22.40
N PRO A 6 -6.96 7.44 -21.67
CA PRO A 6 -8.30 7.03 -21.28
C PRO A 6 -8.98 8.17 -20.52
N ASN A 7 -10.25 8.44 -20.82
CA ASN A 7 -11.02 9.39 -20.04
C ASN A 7 -10.97 8.97 -18.57
N LYS A 8 -10.51 9.86 -17.68
CA LYS A 8 -10.35 9.56 -16.24
C LYS A 8 -11.60 8.93 -15.63
N ARG A 9 -12.79 9.37 -16.03
CA ARG A 9 -14.08 8.81 -15.56
C ARG A 9 -14.25 7.34 -15.95
N ILE A 10 -13.89 6.99 -17.19
CA ILE A 10 -13.96 5.62 -17.69
C ILE A 10 -12.98 4.72 -16.94
N LEU A 11 -11.76 5.21 -16.69
CA LEU A 11 -10.76 4.46 -15.91
C LEU A 11 -11.26 4.14 -14.49
N TRP A 12 -11.84 5.13 -13.79
CA TRP A 12 -12.42 4.92 -12.46
C TRP A 12 -13.62 3.96 -12.48
N ALA A 13 -14.49 4.06 -13.49
CA ALA A 13 -15.59 3.12 -13.67
C ALA A 13 -15.09 1.68 -13.91
N MET A 14 -14.03 1.51 -14.71
CA MET A 14 -13.39 0.22 -14.94
C MET A 14 -12.79 -0.36 -13.66
N LYS A 15 -12.12 0.46 -12.84
CA LYS A 15 -11.57 0.03 -11.54
C LYS A 15 -12.66 -0.40 -10.57
N ALA A 16 -13.77 0.35 -10.49
CA ALA A 16 -14.91 0.01 -9.66
C ALA A 16 -15.60 -1.29 -10.12
N LEU A 17 -15.77 -1.46 -11.43
CA LEU A 17 -16.29 -2.70 -12.02
C LEU A 17 -15.36 -3.88 -11.71
N LEU A 18 -14.06 -3.70 -11.88
CA LEU A 18 -13.05 -4.73 -11.58
C LEU A 18 -13.08 -5.13 -10.10
N LEU A 19 -13.17 -4.16 -9.18
CA LEU A 19 -13.33 -4.44 -7.75
C LEU A 19 -14.61 -5.26 -7.49
N GLY A 20 -15.74 -4.87 -8.09
CA GLY A 20 -17.00 -5.61 -7.99
C GLY A 20 -16.87 -7.06 -8.46
N VAL A 21 -16.24 -7.29 -9.61
CA VAL A 21 -15.97 -8.65 -10.12
C VAL A 21 -15.08 -9.44 -9.16
N VAL A 22 -13.99 -8.84 -8.67
CA VAL A 22 -13.10 -9.48 -7.69
C VAL A 22 -13.86 -9.89 -6.43
N ILE A 23 -14.71 -9.01 -5.89
CA ILE A 23 -15.53 -9.31 -4.70
C ILE A 23 -16.47 -10.49 -4.96
N LEU A 24 -17.18 -10.49 -6.09
CA LEU A 24 -18.14 -11.56 -6.43
C LEU A 24 -17.43 -12.91 -6.63
N VAL A 25 -16.32 -12.93 -7.37
CA VAL A 25 -15.54 -14.15 -7.57
C VAL A 25 -15.01 -14.68 -6.23
N ARG A 26 -14.50 -13.81 -5.35
CA ARG A 26 -14.06 -14.21 -4.00
C ARG A 26 -15.21 -14.66 -3.12
N LYS A 27 -16.42 -14.11 -3.25
CA LYS A 27 -17.60 -14.48 -2.46
C LYS A 27 -18.13 -15.86 -2.88
N ASP A 28 -18.30 -16.07 -4.19
CA ASP A 28 -19.04 -17.21 -4.73
C ASP A 28 -18.14 -18.43 -4.98
N TYR A 29 -16.86 -18.22 -5.28
CA TYR A 29 -15.95 -19.30 -5.73
C TYR A 29 -14.76 -19.55 -4.78
N ARG A 30 -14.69 -18.94 -3.60
CA ARG A 30 -13.52 -19.01 -2.70
C ARG A 30 -12.96 -20.42 -2.50
N GLN A 31 -13.84 -21.39 -2.29
CA GLN A 31 -13.49 -22.78 -1.98
C GLN A 31 -12.95 -23.56 -3.20
N ASN A 32 -13.26 -23.09 -4.41
CA ASN A 32 -12.91 -23.75 -5.67
C ASN A 32 -11.67 -23.14 -6.33
N LEU A 33 -11.17 -22.02 -5.82
CA LEU A 33 -10.05 -21.29 -6.41
C LEU A 33 -8.72 -21.82 -5.89
N HIS A 34 -7.74 -21.95 -6.80
CA HIS A 34 -6.38 -22.28 -6.42
C HIS A 34 -5.81 -21.22 -5.44
N PRO A 35 -5.01 -21.60 -4.42
CA PRO A 35 -4.48 -20.66 -3.43
C PRO A 35 -3.81 -19.41 -4.02
N TYR A 36 -2.94 -19.56 -5.02
CA TYR A 36 -2.31 -18.41 -5.69
C TYR A 36 -3.29 -17.46 -6.39
N VAL A 37 -4.38 -18.00 -6.95
CA VAL A 37 -5.44 -17.17 -7.56
C VAL A 37 -6.16 -16.40 -6.46
N LEU A 38 -6.42 -17.04 -5.31
CA LEU A 38 -7.02 -16.39 -4.16
C LEU A 38 -6.11 -15.28 -3.59
N THR A 39 -4.80 -15.50 -3.49
CA THR A 39 -3.83 -14.46 -3.08
C THR A 39 -3.85 -13.29 -4.07
N ALA A 40 -3.81 -13.55 -5.38
CA ALA A 40 -3.87 -12.50 -6.40
C ALA A 40 -5.17 -11.68 -6.33
N LEU A 41 -6.31 -12.34 -6.14
CA LEU A 41 -7.60 -11.67 -5.95
C LEU A 41 -7.65 -10.90 -4.62
N SER A 42 -7.02 -11.40 -3.57
CA SER A 42 -6.97 -10.72 -2.26
C SER A 42 -6.08 -9.47 -2.32
N LEU A 43 -4.96 -9.50 -3.04
CA LEU A 43 -4.14 -8.32 -3.32
C LEU A 43 -4.91 -7.30 -4.16
N SER A 44 -5.61 -7.78 -5.19
CA SER A 44 -6.43 -6.92 -6.05
C SER A 44 -7.56 -6.25 -5.26
N HIS A 45 -8.25 -7.01 -4.40
CA HIS A 45 -9.25 -6.49 -3.48
C HIS A 45 -8.65 -5.43 -2.57
N LEU A 46 -7.51 -5.72 -1.91
CA LEU A 46 -6.84 -4.79 -1.01
C LEU A 46 -6.48 -3.49 -1.72
N TYR A 47 -5.80 -3.56 -2.86
CA TYR A 47 -5.35 -2.38 -3.60
C TYR A 47 -6.54 -1.56 -4.13
N LEU A 48 -7.46 -2.18 -4.87
CA LEU A 48 -8.59 -1.46 -5.46
C LEU A 48 -9.55 -0.91 -4.38
N GLY A 49 -9.75 -1.68 -3.30
CA GLY A 49 -10.54 -1.25 -2.15
C GLY A 49 -9.95 -0.02 -1.47
N LEU A 50 -8.64 -0.02 -1.20
CA LEU A 50 -7.95 1.16 -0.64
C LEU A 50 -7.98 2.35 -1.60
N GLU A 51 -7.71 2.13 -2.88
CA GLU A 51 -7.66 3.21 -3.87
C GLU A 51 -9.02 3.90 -4.04
N ILE A 52 -10.10 3.11 -4.16
CA ILE A 52 -11.47 3.63 -4.26
C ILE A 52 -11.91 4.25 -2.93
N GLY A 53 -11.64 3.59 -1.80
CA GLY A 53 -12.00 4.07 -0.47
C GLY A 53 -11.37 5.43 -0.15
N PHE A 54 -10.07 5.59 -0.42
CA PHE A 54 -9.40 6.87 -0.25
C PHE A 54 -9.91 7.94 -1.22
N ALA A 55 -10.15 7.57 -2.49
CA ALA A 55 -10.73 8.50 -3.46
C ALA A 55 -12.09 9.04 -2.98
N LEU A 56 -12.95 8.17 -2.43
CA LEU A 56 -14.25 8.56 -1.86
C LEU A 56 -14.10 9.45 -0.62
N SER A 57 -13.15 9.14 0.28
CA SER A 57 -12.93 9.91 1.50
C SER A 57 -12.49 11.37 1.24
N VAL A 58 -11.88 11.64 0.09
CA VAL A 58 -11.40 12.97 -0.31
C VAL A 58 -12.52 13.83 -0.93
N VAL A 59 -13.58 13.22 -1.48
CA VAL A 59 -14.65 13.94 -2.19
C VAL A 59 -15.29 15.02 -1.31
N LEU A 60 -15.68 14.68 -0.09
CA LEU A 60 -16.36 15.62 0.81
C LEU A 60 -15.42 16.77 1.25
N PRO A 61 -14.21 16.52 1.78
CA PRO A 61 -13.25 17.59 2.06
C PRO A 61 -12.94 18.49 0.86
N GLN A 62 -12.80 17.92 -0.33
CA GLN A 62 -12.55 18.70 -1.55
C GLN A 62 -13.75 19.58 -1.90
N ALA A 63 -14.98 19.07 -1.77
CA ALA A 63 -16.20 19.85 -2.00
C ALA A 63 -16.39 20.97 -0.97
N MET A 64 -16.01 20.75 0.29
CA MET A 64 -16.17 21.72 1.37
C MET A 64 -15.09 22.81 1.39
N PHE A 65 -13.83 22.43 1.14
CA PHE A 65 -12.68 23.31 1.35
C PHE A 65 -11.92 23.68 0.07
N GLY A 66 -12.22 23.03 -1.06
CA GLY A 66 -11.61 23.34 -2.36
C GLY A 66 -10.15 22.87 -2.51
N PHE A 67 -9.58 22.16 -1.54
CA PHE A 67 -8.21 21.65 -1.64
C PHE A 67 -8.14 20.37 -2.49
N GLU A 68 -7.17 20.31 -3.39
CA GLU A 68 -6.80 19.08 -4.08
C GLU A 68 -5.88 18.24 -3.19
N LEU A 69 -6.33 17.05 -2.79
CA LEU A 69 -5.48 16.10 -2.07
C LEU A 69 -4.65 15.27 -3.03
N GLU A 70 -3.40 15.02 -2.64
CA GLU A 70 -2.47 14.20 -3.39
C GLU A 70 -3.03 12.76 -3.57
N PRO A 71 -2.90 12.15 -4.76
CA PRO A 71 -3.33 10.77 -4.94
C PRO A 71 -2.55 9.84 -4.00
N HIS A 72 -3.24 8.89 -3.37
CA HIS A 72 -2.60 7.95 -2.45
C HIS A 72 -1.70 6.95 -3.20
N PHE A 73 -2.06 6.59 -4.44
CA PHE A 73 -1.35 5.60 -5.24
C PHE A 73 -1.01 6.15 -6.62
N ASN A 74 0.12 5.71 -7.15
CA ASN A 74 0.56 6.00 -8.52
C ASN A 74 0.99 4.70 -9.21
N GLU A 75 0.00 3.92 -9.63
CA GLU A 75 0.15 2.67 -10.39
C GLU A 75 1.26 1.76 -9.80
N PRO A 76 1.09 1.26 -8.56
CA PRO A 76 2.13 0.52 -7.84
C PRO A 76 2.55 -0.79 -8.53
N TYR A 77 1.70 -1.35 -9.38
CA TYR A 77 2.02 -2.53 -10.19
C TYR A 77 3.02 -2.25 -11.33
N PHE A 78 3.34 -0.98 -11.63
CA PHE A 78 4.43 -0.62 -12.54
C PHE A 78 5.75 -0.29 -11.82
N SER A 79 5.85 -0.65 -10.54
CA SER A 79 7.09 -0.47 -9.78
C SER A 79 8.22 -1.29 -10.39
N THR A 80 9.36 -0.65 -10.61
CA THR A 80 10.56 -1.32 -11.12
C THR A 80 11.53 -1.73 -10.02
N SER A 81 11.30 -1.28 -8.78
CA SER A 81 12.15 -1.54 -7.62
C SER A 81 11.38 -1.24 -6.32
N LEU A 82 11.87 -1.70 -5.16
CA LEU A 82 11.26 -1.39 -3.86
C LEU A 82 11.31 0.11 -3.56
N GLN A 83 12.39 0.78 -3.96
CA GLN A 83 12.50 2.23 -3.85
C GLN A 83 11.40 2.94 -4.65
N ASP A 84 11.10 2.47 -5.85
CA ASP A 84 10.04 3.03 -6.69
C ASP A 84 8.66 2.76 -6.08
N PHE A 85 8.42 1.53 -5.60
CA PHE A 85 7.17 1.16 -4.93
C PHE A 85 6.90 2.01 -3.69
N TRP A 86 7.76 1.93 -2.66
CA TRP A 86 7.55 2.59 -1.37
C TRP A 86 7.75 4.12 -1.44
N GLY A 87 8.62 4.59 -2.35
CA GLY A 87 9.01 5.99 -2.40
C GLY A 87 8.16 6.86 -3.33
N ARG A 88 7.48 6.28 -4.32
CA ARG A 88 6.84 7.03 -5.43
C ARG A 88 5.49 6.52 -5.89
N ARG A 89 5.05 5.34 -5.44
CA ARG A 89 3.85 4.69 -5.99
C ARG A 89 2.86 4.17 -4.96
N TRP A 90 3.33 3.77 -3.79
CA TRP A 90 2.52 3.24 -2.72
C TRP A 90 2.34 4.24 -1.58
N ASN A 91 1.09 4.55 -1.25
CA ASN A 91 0.68 5.39 -0.12
C ASN A 91 1.49 6.70 0.01
N LEU A 92 1.44 7.53 -1.03
CA LEU A 92 2.24 8.76 -1.15
C LEU A 92 2.01 9.73 -0.01
N VAL A 93 0.77 9.84 0.48
CA VAL A 93 0.43 10.70 1.62
C VAL A 93 1.23 10.30 2.88
N VAL A 94 1.29 9.00 3.18
CA VAL A 94 2.08 8.48 4.31
C VAL A 94 3.57 8.68 4.07
N SER A 95 4.08 8.35 2.89
CA SER A 95 5.50 8.53 2.56
C SER A 95 5.94 10.00 2.64
N ASN A 96 5.11 10.93 2.16
CA ASN A 96 5.38 12.37 2.19
C ASN A 96 5.22 12.97 3.60
N THR A 97 4.40 12.37 4.45
CA THR A 97 4.25 12.76 5.86
C THR A 97 5.37 12.21 6.73
N LEU A 98 5.73 10.93 6.56
CA LEU A 98 6.79 10.29 7.36
C LEU A 98 8.17 10.87 7.05
N ARG A 99 8.45 11.21 5.78
CA ARG A 99 9.76 11.74 5.38
C ARG A 99 10.23 12.93 6.24
N PRO A 100 9.51 14.06 6.34
CA PRO A 100 9.94 15.17 7.20
C PRO A 100 9.94 14.81 8.69
N LEU A 101 8.96 14.03 9.16
CA LEU A 101 8.84 13.61 10.56
C LEU A 101 10.01 12.74 11.03
N VAL A 102 10.58 11.94 10.14
CA VAL A 102 11.73 11.07 10.41
C VAL A 102 13.05 11.81 10.19
N HIS A 103 13.13 12.65 9.16
CA HIS A 103 14.35 13.39 8.83
C HIS A 103 14.83 14.30 9.96
N HIS A 104 13.92 15.05 10.59
CA HIS A 104 14.27 16.00 11.63
C HIS A 104 14.89 15.34 12.90
N PRO A 105 14.25 14.34 13.55
CA PRO A 105 14.83 13.68 14.72
C PRO A 105 16.11 12.90 14.39
N VAL A 106 16.15 12.17 13.27
CA VAL A 106 17.34 11.36 12.92
C VAL A 106 18.55 12.25 12.60
N ARG A 107 18.35 13.42 11.96
CA ARG A 107 19.43 14.38 11.72
C ARG A 107 19.91 15.04 13.02
N ARG A 108 19.02 15.34 13.97
CA ARG A 108 19.40 15.86 15.30
C ARG A 108 20.26 14.86 16.07
N ILE A 109 19.88 13.58 16.04
CA ILE A 109 20.65 12.49 16.66
C ILE A 109 22.00 12.32 15.96
N SER A 110 22.02 12.32 14.62
CA SER A 110 23.25 12.12 13.83
C SER A 110 24.27 13.27 13.93
N THR A 111 23.82 14.47 14.28
CA THR A 111 24.69 15.67 14.38
C THR A 111 25.10 16.01 15.81
N GLY A 112 24.69 15.21 16.81
CA GLY A 112 25.05 15.42 18.22
C GLY A 112 24.48 16.70 18.86
N LYS A 113 23.45 17.32 18.25
CA LYS A 113 22.83 18.58 18.74
C LYS A 113 21.46 18.37 19.41
N GLY A 114 21.11 17.14 19.78
CA GLY A 114 19.83 16.80 20.40
C GLY A 114 19.94 16.69 21.92
N GLY A 115 19.18 17.51 22.65
CA GLY A 115 19.10 17.42 24.11
C GLY A 115 18.51 16.09 24.61
N ALA A 116 19.29 15.40 25.44
CA ALA A 116 18.98 14.58 26.62
C ALA A 116 17.81 13.56 26.68
N ILE A 117 16.99 13.33 25.66
CA ILE A 117 15.88 12.33 25.77
C ILE A 117 16.16 11.02 25.00
N PHE A 118 17.13 11.01 24.07
CA PHE A 118 17.56 9.78 23.39
C PHE A 118 19.00 9.95 22.86
N GLU A 119 19.99 9.94 23.76
CA GLU A 119 21.41 9.92 23.37
C GLU A 119 21.79 8.54 22.80
N LEU A 120 21.44 8.30 21.54
CA LEU A 120 22.12 7.31 20.73
C LEU A 120 23.17 8.06 19.91
N THR A 121 24.39 8.16 20.46
CA THR A 121 25.51 8.92 19.87
C THR A 121 25.96 8.27 18.56
N VAL A 122 25.29 8.62 17.46
CA VAL A 122 25.68 8.14 16.13
C VAL A 122 26.46 9.25 15.42
N THR A 123 27.79 9.20 15.51
CA THR A 123 28.72 9.94 14.64
C THR A 123 28.68 9.32 13.22
N ALA A 124 27.59 9.53 12.48
CA ALA A 124 27.34 8.84 11.22
C ALA A 124 27.95 9.53 10.00
N LYS A 125 28.77 8.79 9.25
CA LYS A 125 29.08 9.01 7.81
C LYS A 125 27.76 9.11 7.02
N PRO A 126 27.64 9.92 5.94
CA PRO A 126 26.38 10.16 5.23
C PRO A 126 25.61 8.89 4.79
N SER A 127 26.28 7.77 4.54
CA SER A 127 25.62 6.49 4.24
C SER A 127 24.89 5.87 5.45
N ARG A 128 25.40 6.04 6.67
CA ARG A 128 24.78 5.52 7.91
C ARG A 128 23.52 6.29 8.28
N THR A 129 23.46 7.59 8.00
CA THR A 129 22.26 8.40 8.24
C THR A 129 21.09 7.95 7.37
N GLN A 130 21.33 7.56 6.11
CA GLN A 130 20.28 7.07 5.22
C GLN A 130 19.67 5.76 5.73
N ILE A 131 20.51 4.80 6.13
CA ILE A 131 20.06 3.52 6.70
C ILE A 131 19.17 3.77 7.91
N LEU A 132 19.59 4.65 8.83
CA LEU A 132 18.80 5.00 10.01
C LEU A 132 17.46 5.63 9.64
N LEU A 133 17.43 6.52 8.64
CA LEU A 133 16.19 7.15 8.20
C LEU A 133 15.18 6.13 7.69
N VAL A 134 15.62 5.22 6.82
CA VAL A 134 14.71 4.23 6.22
C VAL A 134 14.25 3.22 7.26
N ILE A 135 15.17 2.64 8.04
CA ILE A 135 14.78 1.70 9.10
C ILE A 135 13.82 2.37 10.08
N PHE A 136 14.09 3.60 10.53
CA PHE A 136 13.20 4.30 11.46
C PHE A 136 11.82 4.60 10.85
N ALA A 137 11.76 5.01 9.58
CA ALA A 137 10.49 5.24 8.89
C ALA A 137 9.66 3.95 8.79
N PHE A 138 10.28 2.82 8.46
CA PHE A 138 9.60 1.54 8.38
C PHE A 138 9.21 0.99 9.76
N THR A 139 10.00 1.24 10.81
CA THR A 139 9.60 0.93 12.19
C THR A 139 8.35 1.70 12.62
N ILE A 140 8.31 3.02 12.38
CA ILE A 140 7.12 3.82 12.69
C ILE A 140 5.92 3.31 11.88
N SER A 141 6.12 3.06 10.58
CA SER A 141 5.05 2.51 9.73
C SER A 141 4.54 1.16 10.25
N GLY A 142 5.44 0.24 10.61
CA GLY A 142 5.10 -1.07 11.16
C GLY A 142 4.33 -0.97 12.47
N PHE A 143 4.75 -0.07 13.37
CA PHE A 143 4.03 0.20 14.62
C PHE A 143 2.62 0.73 14.36
N MET A 144 2.49 1.69 13.45
CA MET A 144 1.20 2.27 13.08
C MET A 144 0.26 1.24 12.46
N HIS A 145 0.77 0.32 11.63
CA HIS A 145 -0.06 -0.75 11.05
C HIS A 145 -0.47 -1.78 12.09
N GLU A 146 0.42 -2.17 13.01
CA GLU A 146 0.07 -3.05 14.12
C GLU A 146 -1.05 -2.43 14.98
N LEU A 147 -0.92 -1.12 15.29
CA LEU A 147 -1.92 -0.38 16.04
C LEU A 147 -3.25 -0.23 15.27
N PHE A 148 -3.18 0.04 13.96
CA PHE A 148 -4.34 0.11 13.10
C PHE A 148 -5.13 -1.20 13.10
N PHE A 149 -4.45 -2.33 12.90
CA PHE A 149 -5.10 -3.64 12.95
C PHE A 149 -5.64 -3.98 14.33
N TYR A 150 -4.94 -3.61 15.40
CA TYR A 150 -5.45 -3.72 16.76
C TYR A 150 -6.78 -2.97 16.94
N TYR A 151 -6.90 -1.73 16.44
CA TYR A 151 -8.14 -0.96 16.55
C TYR A 151 -9.27 -1.51 15.70
N VAL A 152 -8.99 -1.92 14.46
CA VAL A 152 -10.02 -2.38 13.51
C VAL A 152 -10.54 -3.79 13.87
N THR A 153 -9.64 -4.68 14.28
CA THR A 153 -9.97 -6.10 14.52
C THR A 153 -10.20 -6.43 15.99
N ARG A 154 -9.70 -5.58 16.92
CA ARG A 154 -9.67 -5.83 18.37
C ARG A 154 -8.88 -7.08 18.76
N ALA A 155 -8.12 -7.66 17.83
CA ALA A 155 -7.21 -8.77 18.10
C ALA A 155 -5.90 -8.25 18.69
N ARG A 156 -5.27 -9.05 19.57
CA ARG A 156 -4.00 -8.66 20.20
C ARG A 156 -2.90 -8.44 19.16
N PRO A 157 -2.04 -7.42 19.35
CA PRO A 157 -0.90 -7.21 18.47
C PRO A 157 0.07 -8.40 18.61
N THR A 158 0.49 -8.93 17.47
CA THR A 158 1.40 -10.08 17.35
C THR A 158 2.80 -9.69 16.88
N GLY A 159 2.95 -8.47 16.36
CA GLY A 159 4.20 -7.97 15.79
C GLY A 159 4.43 -8.40 14.34
N GLU A 160 3.54 -9.20 13.75
CA GLU A 160 3.65 -9.64 12.35
C GLU A 160 3.68 -8.46 11.37
N MET A 161 2.88 -7.40 11.63
CA MET A 161 2.89 -6.19 10.79
C MET A 161 4.20 -5.43 10.97
N MET A 162 4.69 -5.32 12.20
CA MET A 162 6.00 -4.75 12.47
C MET A 162 7.11 -5.50 11.70
N CYS A 163 7.12 -6.84 11.75
CA CYS A 163 8.08 -7.67 11.03
C CYS A 163 8.00 -7.48 9.52
N PHE A 164 6.79 -7.40 8.95
CA PHE A 164 6.59 -7.13 7.52
C PHE A 164 7.26 -5.81 7.11
N PHE A 165 6.95 -4.70 7.80
CA PHE A 165 7.52 -3.40 7.43
C PHE A 165 9.03 -3.34 7.68
N LEU A 166 9.54 -3.91 8.78
CA LEU A 166 10.98 -3.97 9.02
C LEU A 166 11.72 -4.72 7.91
N LEU A 167 11.19 -5.87 7.48
CA LEU A 167 11.75 -6.64 6.36
C LEU A 167 11.81 -5.78 5.08
N GLN A 168 10.72 -5.08 4.77
CA GLN A 168 10.66 -4.17 3.61
C GLN A 168 11.72 -3.06 3.71
N GLY A 169 11.88 -2.46 4.89
CA GLY A 169 12.88 -1.41 5.13
C GLY A 169 14.32 -1.91 4.96
N VAL A 170 14.64 -3.09 5.50
CA VAL A 170 15.96 -3.72 5.34
C VAL A 170 16.23 -4.06 3.88
N CYS A 171 15.28 -4.68 3.19
CA CYS A 171 15.43 -5.02 1.77
C CYS A 171 15.56 -3.79 0.88
N LEU A 172 14.83 -2.71 1.18
CA LEU A 172 14.97 -1.43 0.50
C LEU A 172 16.37 -0.86 0.70
N GLU A 173 16.91 -0.84 1.92
CA GLU A 173 18.28 -0.35 2.15
C GLU A 173 19.33 -1.19 1.42
N ILE A 174 19.19 -2.52 1.42
CA ILE A 174 20.06 -3.39 0.64
C ILE A 174 19.98 -3.04 -0.86
N GLU A 175 18.77 -2.84 -1.41
CA GLU A 175 18.59 -2.42 -2.80
C GLU A 175 19.30 -1.08 -3.08
N LEU A 176 19.22 -0.12 -2.17
CA LEU A 176 19.86 1.19 -2.32
C LEU A 176 21.39 1.08 -2.30
N GLU A 177 21.96 0.28 -1.39
CA GLU A 177 23.41 0.05 -1.34
C GLU A 177 23.92 -0.72 -2.56
N VAL A 178 23.18 -1.74 -3.03
CA VAL A 178 23.49 -2.46 -4.27
C VAL A 178 23.46 -1.51 -5.48
N LYS A 179 22.44 -0.65 -5.59
CA LYS A 179 22.36 0.36 -6.65
C LYS A 179 23.53 1.35 -6.60
N LYS A 180 23.98 1.77 -5.41
CA LYS A 180 25.15 2.64 -5.24
C LYS A 180 26.45 1.92 -5.64
N ALA A 181 26.62 0.67 -5.23
CA ALA A 181 27.81 -0.12 -5.54
C ALA A 181 27.93 -0.48 -7.04
N LEU A 182 26.79 -0.73 -7.69
CA LEU A 182 26.71 -1.07 -9.12
C LEU A 182 26.62 0.16 -10.04
N ALA A 183 26.69 1.37 -9.47
CA ALA A 183 26.47 2.64 -10.17
C ALA A 183 27.26 2.70 -11.49
N HIS A 184 26.51 2.66 -12.60
CA HIS A 184 26.93 2.71 -14.02
C HIS A 184 27.37 1.41 -14.71
N ARG A 185 27.62 0.30 -14.02
CA ARG A 185 28.15 -0.92 -14.67
C ARG A 185 27.09 -1.89 -15.16
N VAL A 186 25.95 -1.97 -14.47
CA VAL A 186 24.87 -2.90 -14.79
C VAL A 186 23.53 -2.18 -14.73
N ARG A 187 22.80 -2.16 -15.84
CA ARG A 187 21.41 -1.70 -15.89
C ARG A 187 20.53 -2.91 -16.14
N PHE A 188 19.70 -3.26 -15.17
CA PHE A 188 18.67 -4.29 -15.36
C PHE A 188 17.59 -3.77 -16.29
N HIS A 189 17.07 -4.64 -17.15
CA HIS A 189 15.93 -4.30 -17.98
C HIS A 189 14.72 -3.98 -17.06
N PRO A 190 13.98 -2.88 -17.28
CA PRO A 190 12.90 -2.46 -16.38
C PRO A 190 11.84 -3.54 -16.13
N LEU A 191 11.55 -4.37 -17.15
CA LEU A 191 10.61 -5.49 -17.01
C LEU A 191 11.11 -6.57 -16.04
N VAL A 192 12.39 -6.91 -16.08
CA VAL A 192 12.96 -7.94 -15.20
C VAL A 192 13.00 -7.45 -13.77
N SER A 193 13.46 -6.21 -13.57
CA SER A 193 13.49 -5.58 -12.24
C SER A 193 12.08 -5.39 -11.67
N GLY A 194 11.12 -4.98 -12.51
CA GLY A 194 9.72 -4.85 -12.12
C GLY A 194 9.09 -6.19 -11.74
N LEU A 195 9.28 -7.23 -12.55
CA LEU A 195 8.77 -8.56 -12.23
C LEU A 195 9.36 -9.08 -10.91
N LEU A 196 10.67 -8.94 -10.71
CA LEU A 196 11.33 -9.34 -9.47
C LEU A 196 10.76 -8.60 -8.25
N THR A 197 10.54 -7.29 -8.39
CA THR A 197 9.94 -6.44 -7.34
C THR A 197 8.53 -6.90 -7.01
N LEU A 198 7.68 -7.13 -8.03
CA LEU A 198 6.31 -7.58 -7.82
C LEU A 198 6.26 -8.95 -7.16
N VAL A 199 7.08 -9.90 -7.63
CA VAL A 199 7.16 -11.24 -7.03
C VAL A 199 7.59 -11.13 -5.57
N PHE A 200 8.62 -10.34 -5.26
CA PHE A 200 9.06 -10.12 -3.88
C PHE A 200 7.93 -9.53 -3.01
N LEU A 201 7.23 -8.51 -3.48
CA LEU A 201 6.11 -7.90 -2.76
C LEU A 201 4.98 -8.92 -2.53
N ILE A 202 4.59 -9.67 -3.57
CA ILE A 202 3.54 -10.69 -3.46
C ILE A 202 3.92 -11.75 -2.42
N VAL A 203 5.13 -12.30 -2.51
CA VAL A 203 5.59 -13.37 -1.61
C VAL A 203 5.67 -12.88 -0.17
N THR A 204 6.24 -11.69 0.07
CA THR A 204 6.37 -11.15 1.42
C THR A 204 5.03 -10.74 2.03
N THR A 205 4.09 -10.23 1.22
CA THR A 205 2.72 -9.94 1.66
C THR A 205 1.95 -11.22 1.97
N ASP A 206 2.05 -12.26 1.14
CA ASP A 206 1.43 -13.56 1.40
C ASP A 206 2.00 -14.25 2.65
N TRP A 207 3.29 -14.05 2.93
CA TRP A 207 3.95 -14.67 4.08
C TRP A 207 3.69 -13.97 5.42
N LEU A 208 3.75 -12.62 5.48
CA LEU A 208 3.72 -11.90 6.76
C LEU A 208 2.46 -11.04 6.95
N PHE A 209 1.87 -10.54 5.86
CA PHE A 209 0.73 -9.62 5.96
C PHE A 209 -0.60 -10.37 5.98
N PHE A 210 -0.85 -11.23 4.99
CA PHE A 210 -2.15 -11.91 4.88
C PHE A 210 -2.46 -12.89 6.00
N PRO A 211 -1.52 -13.67 6.56
CA PRO A 211 -1.85 -14.59 7.65
C PRO A 211 -2.43 -13.87 8.86
N HIS A 212 -1.91 -12.68 9.20
CA HIS A 212 -2.46 -11.83 10.24
C HIS A 212 -3.89 -11.39 9.90
N VAL A 213 -4.11 -10.83 8.69
CA VAL A 213 -5.41 -10.30 8.24
C VAL A 213 -6.47 -11.41 8.16
N ILE A 214 -6.08 -12.62 7.77
CA ILE A 214 -6.96 -13.78 7.70
C ILE A 214 -7.28 -14.30 9.11
N ARG A 215 -6.27 -14.49 9.96
CA ARG A 215 -6.43 -15.02 11.33
C ARG A 215 -7.28 -14.12 12.21
N THR A 216 -7.17 -12.80 12.04
CA THR A 216 -7.97 -11.80 12.78
C THR A 216 -9.40 -11.63 12.22
N GLY A 217 -9.75 -12.31 11.13
CA GLY A 217 -11.05 -12.21 10.47
C GLY A 217 -11.25 -10.91 9.67
N ALA A 218 -10.23 -10.05 9.59
CA ALA A 218 -10.30 -8.78 8.88
C ALA A 218 -10.60 -8.97 7.38
N ASP A 219 -10.00 -9.99 6.75
CA ASP A 219 -10.28 -10.34 5.34
C ASP A 219 -11.76 -10.66 5.12
N ALA A 220 -12.32 -11.55 5.96
CA ALA A 220 -13.70 -11.99 5.83
C ALA A 220 -14.69 -10.85 6.10
N LYS A 221 -14.41 -10.02 7.12
CA LYS A 221 -15.22 -8.84 7.44
C LYS A 221 -15.23 -7.84 6.29
N SER A 222 -14.05 -7.46 5.78
CA SER A 222 -13.93 -6.52 4.67
C SER A 222 -14.62 -7.04 3.41
N LEU A 223 -14.45 -8.34 3.10
CA LEU A 223 -15.15 -8.97 1.97
C LEU A 223 -16.67 -8.92 2.14
N GLY A 224 -17.18 -9.19 3.35
CA GLY A 224 -18.61 -9.13 3.67
C GLY A 224 -19.20 -7.73 3.51
N GLU A 225 -18.54 -6.71 4.07
CA GLU A 225 -18.97 -5.32 3.96
C GLU A 225 -19.01 -4.84 2.50
N CYS A 226 -17.97 -5.16 1.72
CA CYS A 226 -17.93 -4.83 0.30
C CYS A 226 -18.97 -5.61 -0.52
N ALA A 227 -19.23 -6.88 -0.18
CA ALA A 227 -20.25 -7.68 -0.84
C ALA A 227 -21.66 -7.11 -0.64
N ILE A 228 -21.99 -6.66 0.59
CA ILE A 228 -23.26 -5.98 0.88
C ILE A 228 -23.40 -4.72 0.02
N MET A 229 -22.33 -3.93 -0.10
CA MET A 229 -22.34 -2.73 -0.95
C MET A 229 -22.59 -3.07 -2.43
N VAL A 230 -21.95 -4.13 -2.95
CA VAL A 230 -22.19 -4.60 -4.33
C VAL A 230 -23.64 -5.06 -4.52
N ASP A 231 -24.18 -5.83 -3.58
CA ASP A 231 -25.56 -6.32 -3.64
C ASP A 231 -26.58 -5.18 -3.56
N PHE A 232 -26.31 -4.16 -2.73
CA PHE A 232 -27.10 -2.92 -2.65
C PHE A 232 -27.12 -2.17 -3.99
N VAL A 233 -25.95 -1.99 -4.63
CA VAL A 233 -25.86 -1.31 -5.94
C VAL A 233 -26.58 -2.10 -7.02
N LYS A 234 -26.44 -3.43 -7.06
CA LYS A 234 -27.16 -4.28 -8.02
C LYS A 234 -28.68 -4.14 -7.88
N THR A 235 -29.18 -4.23 -6.65
CA THR A 235 -30.61 -4.17 -6.36
C THR A 235 -31.19 -2.80 -6.76
N ASN A 236 -30.55 -1.70 -6.35
CA ASN A 236 -31.04 -0.35 -6.65
C ASN A 236 -30.78 0.10 -8.09
N GLY A 237 -29.70 -0.37 -8.72
CA GLY A 237 -29.43 -0.12 -10.14
C GLY A 237 -30.46 -0.81 -11.05
N SER A 238 -30.91 -2.02 -10.67
CA SER A 238 -31.98 -2.71 -11.41
C SER A 238 -33.34 -2.03 -11.28
N LEU A 239 -33.62 -1.41 -10.11
CA LEU A 239 -34.82 -0.60 -9.90
C LEU A 239 -34.80 0.68 -10.75
N LEU A 240 -33.67 1.38 -10.81
CA LEU A 240 -33.52 2.56 -11.68
C LEU A 240 -33.72 2.22 -13.17
N TYR A 241 -33.24 1.05 -13.62
CA TYR A 241 -33.48 0.58 -14.99
C TYR A 241 -34.96 0.25 -15.26
N TYR A 242 -35.69 -0.27 -14.26
CA TYR A 242 -37.13 -0.52 -14.34
C TYR A 242 -37.96 0.76 -14.41
N TRP A 243 -37.58 1.80 -13.65
CA TRP A 243 -38.28 3.10 -13.65
C TRP A 243 -38.00 3.95 -14.90
N GLN A 244 -36.90 3.71 -15.61
CA GLN A 244 -36.56 4.44 -16.84
C GLN A 244 -37.22 3.86 -18.10
N LYS A 245 -37.90 2.70 -17.98
CA LYS A 245 -38.56 1.97 -19.07
C LYS A 245 -40.10 2.06 -19.04
N ASN A 246 -40.66 2.68 -18.01
CA ASN A 246 -42.08 3.03 -17.87
C ASN A 246 -42.25 4.54 -17.98
#